data_AF-A0A920SBX9-F1
#
_entry.id   AF-A0A920SBX9-F1
#
_cell.length_a   1.000
_cell.length_b   1.000
_cell.length_c   1.000
_cell.angle_alpha   90.00
_cell.angle_beta   90.00
_cell.angle_gamma   90.00
#
_symmetry.space_group_name_H-M   'P 1'
#
loop_
_entity.id
_entity.type
_entity.pdbx_description
1 polymer ?
#
loop_
_entity_poly.entity_id
_entity_poly.type
_entity_poly.pdbx_seq_one_letter_code
_entity_poly.pdbx_strand_id
1 'polypeptide(L)'
;MEGPTPVSALIHAATMVAAGVFLVARFFPVFEHSIDAMTVVALVGAFTAVFAASMGLVMNDIKRVMAYSTVSQLGYMMAALGLGL
;
A
#
# COMPACT_ATOMS: atom_id res chain seq x y z
N MET A 1 13.18 9.20 3.78
CA MET A 1 14.10 8.10 4.16
C MET A 1 15.35 8.69 4.82
N GLU A 2 15.16 9.35 5.96
CA GLU A 2 16.25 10.02 6.71
C GLU A 2 16.89 9.11 7.76
N GLY A 3 16.22 8.03 8.14
CA GLY A 3 16.78 7.03 9.05
C GLY A 3 17.89 6.17 8.40
N PRO A 4 18.65 5.42 9.22
CA PRO A 4 19.63 4.46 8.74
C PRO A 4 19.00 3.44 7.79
N THR A 5 19.76 2.98 6.81
CA THR A 5 19.28 2.05 5.77
C THR A 5 18.64 0.78 6.33
N PRO A 6 19.18 0.11 7.37
CA PRO A 6 18.56 -1.08 7.96
C PRO A 6 17.21 -0.78 8.63
N VAL A 7 17.10 0.36 9.30
CA VAL A 7 15.88 0.80 10.00
C VAL A 7 14.78 1.14 8.99
N SER A 8 15.16 1.86 7.92
CA SER A 8 14.23 2.22 6.86
C SER A 8 13.70 0.99 6.13
N ALA A 9 14.56 -0.01 5.88
CA ALA A 9 14.14 -1.29 5.30
C ALA A 9 13.16 -2.05 6.20
N LEU A 10 13.43 -2.13 7.51
CA LEU A 10 12.58 -2.86 8.45
C LEU A 10 11.20 -2.22 8.64
N ILE A 11 11.13 -0.89 8.78
CA ILE A 11 9.85 -0.19 9.02
C ILE A 11 8.99 -0.16 7.75
N HIS A 12 9.58 0.13 6.60
CA HIS A 12 8.83 0.21 5.35
C HIS A 12 8.46 -1.16 4.77
N ALA A 13 9.23 -2.22 5.02
CA ALA A 13 8.88 -3.54 4.49
C ALA A 13 8.00 -4.37 5.44
N ALA A 14 8.22 -4.29 6.76
CA ALA A 14 7.70 -5.33 7.66
C ALA A 14 6.57 -4.88 8.61
N THR A 15 6.52 -3.62 9.06
CA THR A 15 5.66 -3.27 10.21
C THR A 15 4.57 -2.26 9.92
N MET A 16 4.91 -1.05 9.45
CA MET A 16 3.96 0.06 9.41
C MET A 16 2.85 -0.15 8.37
N VAL A 17 3.20 -0.80 7.26
CA VAL A 17 2.33 -0.88 6.09
C VAL A 17 1.65 -2.23 5.92
N ALA A 18 2.23 -3.31 6.46
CA ALA A 18 1.58 -4.61 6.52
C ALA A 18 0.39 -4.62 7.49
N ALA A 19 0.42 -3.80 8.56
CA ALA A 19 -0.64 -3.72 9.54
C ALA A 19 -1.99 -3.27 8.95
N GLY A 20 -1.98 -2.30 8.03
CA GLY A 20 -3.19 -1.81 7.36
C GLY A 20 -3.83 -2.87 6.46
N VAL A 21 -3.03 -3.51 5.62
CA VAL A 21 -3.48 -4.61 4.75
C VAL A 21 -3.99 -5.79 5.58
N PHE A 22 -3.29 -6.15 6.66
CA PHE A 22 -3.69 -7.22 7.56
C PHE A 22 -5.04 -6.94 8.22
N LEU A 23 -5.30 -5.71 8.67
CA LEU A 23 -6.57 -5.35 9.28
C LEU A 23 -7.72 -5.52 8.27
N VAL A 24 -7.58 -4.97 7.06
CA VAL A 24 -8.63 -5.09 6.04
C VAL A 24 -8.86 -6.54 5.65
N ALA A 25 -7.80 -7.32 5.45
CA ALA A 25 -7.91 -8.75 5.16
C ALA A 25 -8.57 -9.52 6.32
N ARG A 26 -8.25 -9.19 7.57
CA ARG A 26 -8.82 -9.89 8.75
C ARG A 26 -10.30 -9.57 8.96
N PHE A 27 -10.69 -8.33 8.68
CA PHE A 27 -12.08 -7.88 8.73
C PHE A 27 -12.81 -8.05 7.40
N PHE A 28 -12.22 -8.73 6.43
CA PHE A 28 -12.81 -8.92 5.11
C PHE A 28 -14.27 -9.41 5.13
N PRO A 29 -14.68 -10.37 6.00
CA PRO A 29 -16.08 -10.75 6.12
C PRO A 29 -17.03 -9.60 6.47
N VAL A 30 -16.56 -8.57 7.18
CA VAL A 30 -17.35 -7.36 7.49
C VAL A 30 -17.39 -6.43 6.28
N PHE A 31 -16.28 -6.27 5.56
CA PHE A 31 -16.21 -5.41 4.38
C PHE A 31 -17.09 -5.94 3.23
N GLU A 32 -17.17 -7.25 3.03
CA GLU A 32 -18.03 -7.86 2.00
C GLU A 32 -19.52 -7.54 2.15
N HIS A 33 -19.98 -7.18 3.35
CA HIS A 33 -21.37 -6.79 3.58
C HIS A 33 -21.70 -5.36 3.10
N SER A 34 -20.70 -4.58 2.71
CA SER A 34 -20.86 -3.21 2.22
C SER A 34 -20.10 -2.99 0.91
N ILE A 35 -20.86 -2.93 -0.18
CA ILE A 35 -20.30 -2.68 -1.51
C ILE A 35 -19.61 -1.31 -1.61
N ASP A 36 -20.12 -0.31 -0.89
CA ASP A 36 -19.54 1.03 -0.83
C ASP A 36 -18.16 0.99 -0.16
N ALA A 37 -18.04 0.25 0.96
CA ALA A 37 -16.78 0.11 1.68
C ALA A 37 -15.72 -0.59 0.82
N MET A 38 -16.09 -1.67 0.12
CA MET A 38 -15.20 -2.37 -0.82
C MET A 38 -14.78 -1.48 -1.99
N THR A 39 -15.72 -0.72 -2.56
CA THR A 39 -15.44 0.21 -3.67
C THR A 39 -14.45 1.29 -3.25
N VAL A 40 -14.60 1.84 -2.05
CA VAL A 40 -13.65 2.83 -1.51
C VAL A 40 -12.25 2.22 -1.35
N VAL A 41 -12.14 1.02 -0.78
CA VAL A 41 -10.85 0.33 -0.63
C VAL A 41 -10.20 0.07 -1.99
N ALA A 42 -10.98 -0.38 -2.99
CA ALA A 42 -10.51 -0.64 -4.34
C ALA A 42 -9.99 0.64 -5.02
N LEU A 43 -10.77 1.72 -4.99
CA LEU A 43 -10.43 2.98 -5.63
C LEU A 43 -9.22 3.66 -4.98
N VAL A 44 -9.19 3.71 -3.64
CA VAL A 44 -8.06 4.30 -2.92
C VAL A 44 -6.79 3.48 -3.15
N GLY A 45 -6.88 2.14 -3.14
CA GLY A 45 -5.76 1.25 -3.45
C GLY A 45 -5.23 1.47 -4.86
N ALA A 46 -6.11 1.44 -5.87
CA ALA A 46 -5.74 1.60 -7.27
C ALA A 46 -5.14 2.98 -7.57
N PHE A 47 -5.75 4.05 -7.03
CA PHE A 47 -5.22 5.40 -7.17
C PHE A 47 -3.83 5.52 -6.54
N THR A 48 -3.66 5.01 -5.32
CA THR A 48 -2.38 5.05 -4.60
C THR A 48 -1.30 4.27 -5.35
N ALA A 49 -1.65 3.12 -5.94
CA ALA A 49 -0.73 2.30 -6.72
C ALA A 49 -0.12 3.08 -7.89
N VAL A 50 -0.97 3.74 -8.69
CA VAL A 50 -0.55 4.51 -9.86
C VAL A 50 0.18 5.79 -9.46
N PHE A 51 -0.36 6.52 -8.48
CA PHE A 51 0.23 7.75 -7.98
C PHE A 51 1.65 7.51 -7.45
N ALA A 52 1.83 6.53 -6.57
CA ALA A 52 3.14 6.20 -6.01
C ALA A 52 4.13 5.70 -7.07
N ALA A 53 3.66 4.91 -8.05
CA ALA A 53 4.50 4.49 -9.16
C ALA A 53 5.01 5.68 -9.99
N SER A 54 4.13 6.63 -10.33
CA SER A 54 4.53 7.84 -11.08
C SER A 54 5.53 8.70 -10.31
N MET A 55 5.36 8.84 -9.00
CA MET A 55 6.30 9.57 -8.14
C MET A 55 7.65 8.86 -8.08
N GLY A 56 7.68 7.52 -8.04
CA GLY A 56 8.92 6.73 -8.04
C GLY A 56 9.79 6.96 -9.28
N LEU A 57 9.20 7.24 -10.45
CA LEU A 57 9.93 7.47 -11.70
C LEU A 57 10.75 8.77 -11.72
N VAL A 58 10.33 9.78 -10.96
CA VAL A 58 10.98 11.10 -10.94
C VAL A 58 11.91 11.28 -9.74
N MET A 59 12.09 10.25 -8.91
CA MET A 59 12.97 10.32 -7.74
C MET A 59 14.42 10.05 -8.11
N ASN A 60 15.31 10.95 -7.68
CA ASN A 60 16.76 10.85 -7.92
C ASN A 60 17.51 10.02 -6.86
N ASP A 61 16.88 9.72 -5.72
CA ASP A 61 17.48 8.94 -4.62
C ASP A 61 16.90 7.53 -4.57
N ILE A 62 17.77 6.51 -4.60
CA ILE A 62 17.38 5.10 -4.65
C ILE A 62 16.52 4.68 -3.45
N LYS A 63 16.78 5.21 -2.25
CA LYS A 63 15.98 4.86 -1.06
C LYS A 63 14.56 5.42 -1.21
N ARG A 64 14.43 6.62 -1.80
CA ARG A 64 13.11 7.21 -2.09
C ARG A 64 12.39 6.42 -3.18
N VAL A 65 13.07 6.01 -4.25
CA VAL A 65 12.49 5.16 -5.31
C VAL A 65 11.93 3.87 -4.69
N MET A 66 12.72 3.18 -3.86
CA MET A 66 12.29 1.95 -3.19
C MET A 66 11.11 2.19 -2.23
N ALA A 67 11.10 3.31 -1.50
CA ALA A 67 9.98 3.65 -0.64
C ALA A 67 8.67 3.85 -1.42
N TYR A 68 8.71 4.59 -2.54
CA TYR A 68 7.53 4.75 -3.41
C TYR A 68 7.10 3.45 -4.07
N SER A 69 8.04 2.59 -4.45
CA SER A 69 7.72 1.24 -4.95
C SER A 69 6.93 0.45 -3.91
N THR A 70 7.34 0.45 -2.65
CA THR A 70 6.58 -0.22 -1.58
C THR A 70 5.17 0.34 -1.43
N VAL A 71 5.01 1.68 -1.43
CA VAL A 71 3.68 2.31 -1.38
C VAL A 71 2.80 1.88 -2.56
N SER A 72 3.37 1.80 -3.75
CA SER A 72 2.66 1.32 -4.94
C SER A 72 2.21 -0.14 -4.80
N GLN A 73 3.10 -1.02 -4.34
CA GLN A 73 2.79 -2.44 -4.11
C GLN A 73 1.68 -2.63 -3.06
N LEU A 74 1.67 -1.84 -2.01
CA LEU A 74 0.60 -1.89 -1.01
C LEU A 74 -0.72 -1.36 -1.56
N GLY A 75 -0.67 -0.33 -2.42
CA GLY A 75 -1.82 0.13 -3.18
C GLY A 75 -2.44 -1.01 -4.00
N TYR A 76 -1.61 -1.82 -4.66
CA TYR A 76 -2.08 -3.02 -5.37
C TYR A 76 -2.71 -4.06 -4.44
N MET A 77 -2.10 -4.33 -3.28
CA MET A 77 -2.67 -5.27 -2.29
C MET A 77 -4.03 -4.78 -1.78
N MET A 78 -4.17 -3.49 -1.48
CA MET A 78 -5.45 -2.91 -1.06
C MET A 78 -6.48 -2.94 -2.19
N ALA A 79 -6.07 -2.65 -3.43
CA ALA A 79 -6.95 -2.74 -4.58
C ALA A 79 -7.48 -4.17 -4.79
N ALA A 80 -6.62 -5.19 -4.65
CA ALA A 80 -7.02 -6.59 -4.73
C ALA A 80 -8.06 -6.94 -3.66
N LEU A 81 -7.81 -6.58 -2.39
CA LEU A 81 -8.78 -6.77 -1.31
C LEU A 81 -10.10 -6.05 -1.58
N GLY A 82 -10.06 -4.81 -2.09
CA GLY A 82 -11.26 -4.05 -2.44
C GLY A 82 -12.05 -4.62 -3.63
N LEU A 83 -11.41 -5.42 -4.48
CA LEU A 83 -12.05 -6.15 -5.59
C LEU A 83 -12.51 -7.55 -5.18
N GLY A 84 -12.20 -8.00 -3.96
CA GLY A 84 -12.51 -9.34 -3.46
C GLY A 84 -11.61 -10.44 -4.03
N LEU A 85 -10.36 -10.12 -4.37
CA LEU A 85 -9.34 -11.04 -4.88
C LEU A 85 -8.41 -11.56 -3.79
#